data_AF-A0A4R0FZ32-F1
#
_entry.id   AF-A0A4R0FZ32-F1
#
_cell.length_a   1.000
_cell.length_b   1.000
_cell.length_c   1.000
_cell.angle_alpha   90.00
_cell.angle_beta   90.00
_cell.angle_gamma   90.00
#
_symmetry.space_group_name_H-M   'P 1'
#
loop_
_entity.id
_entity.type
_entity.pdbx_description
1 polymer ?
#
loop_
_entity_poly.entity_id
_entity_poly.type
_entity_poly.pdbx_seq_one_letter_code
_entity_poly.pdbx_strand_id
1 'polypeptide(L)'
;MPVAPTEQIATLHRVRDSWREQGHEITEDRAFTEGDGGVVSMREAATSVTISLATNASRDRIALIIATDCYQPADGEDPANP
;
A
#
# COMPACT_ATOMS: atom_id res chain seq x y z
N MET A 1 -10.35 4.25 7.92
CA MET A 1 -10.44 5.72 7.85
C MET A 1 -11.54 6.08 6.85
N PRO A 2 -12.62 6.75 7.27
CA PRO A 2 -13.65 7.24 6.35
C PRO A 2 -13.06 8.30 5.41
N VAL A 3 -13.41 8.22 4.13
CA VAL A 3 -13.05 9.19 3.08
C VAL A 3 -14.26 9.32 2.16
N ALA A 4 -14.73 10.52 1.87
CA ALA A 4 -15.87 10.69 0.99
C ALA A 4 -15.55 10.13 -0.41
N PRO A 5 -16.53 9.56 -1.15
CA PRO A 5 -16.29 9.03 -2.50
C PRO A 5 -15.59 10.01 -3.45
N THR A 6 -15.97 11.29 -3.39
CA THR A 6 -15.38 12.36 -4.21
C THR A 6 -13.95 12.74 -3.81
N GLU A 7 -13.48 12.29 -2.64
CA GLU A 7 -12.17 12.63 -2.09
C GLU A 7 -11.17 11.47 -2.13
N GLN A 8 -11.58 10.31 -2.62
CA GLN A 8 -10.76 9.09 -2.61
C GLN A 8 -9.42 9.29 -3.33
N ILE A 9 -9.47 9.67 -4.62
CA ILE A 9 -8.28 9.90 -5.44
C ILE A 9 -7.42 11.03 -4.88
N ALA A 10 -8.04 12.14 -4.47
CA ALA A 10 -7.32 13.26 -3.87
C ALA A 10 -6.58 12.84 -2.60
N THR A 11 -7.17 11.93 -1.81
CA THR A 11 -6.55 11.38 -0.61
C THR A 11 -5.37 10.48 -0.95
N LEU A 12 -5.49 9.59 -1.94
CA LEU A 12 -4.38 8.75 -2.41
C LEU A 12 -3.21 9.61 -2.93
N HIS A 13 -3.49 10.66 -3.70
CA HIS A 13 -2.46 11.59 -4.18
C HIS A 13 -1.76 12.31 -3.03
N ARG A 14 -2.49 12.79 -2.01
CA ARG A 14 -1.88 13.40 -0.83
C ARG A 14 -0.93 12.45 -0.10
N VAL A 15 -1.30 11.18 0.01
CA VAL A 15 -0.41 10.18 0.64
C VAL A 15 0.81 9.91 -0.23
N ARG A 16 0.64 9.73 -1.55
CA ARG A 16 1.75 9.60 -2.49
C ARG A 16 2.75 10.75 -2.37
N ASP A 17 2.24 11.98 -2.38
CA ASP A 17 3.07 13.18 -2.36
C ASP A 17 3.82 13.28 -1.02
N SER A 18 3.15 12.98 0.10
CA SER A 18 3.79 12.88 1.41
C SER A 18 4.87 11.80 1.48
N TRP A 19 4.66 10.63 0.88
CA TRP A 19 5.68 9.58 0.81
C TRP A 19 6.89 10.00 -0.03
N ARG A 20 6.67 10.69 -1.15
CA ARG A 20 7.75 11.25 -1.97
C ARG A 20 8.54 12.32 -1.23
N GLU A 21 7.87 13.20 -0.49
CA GLU A 21 8.52 14.22 0.35
C GLU A 21 9.40 13.59 1.44
N GLN A 22 9.01 12.42 1.95
CA GLN A 22 9.80 11.64 2.90
C GLN A 22 10.95 10.84 2.23
N GLY A 23 11.06 10.90 0.90
CA GLY A 23 12.12 10.22 0.14
C GLY A 23 11.82 8.76 -0.17
N HIS A 24 10.58 8.28 0.04
CA HIS A 24 10.20 6.92 -0.32
C HIS A 24 9.97 6.76 -1.83
N GLU A 25 10.32 5.58 -2.34
CA GLU A 25 10.01 5.18 -3.71
C GLU A 25 8.54 4.73 -3.82
N ILE A 26 7.82 5.31 -4.78
CA ILE A 26 6.46 4.89 -5.14
C ILE A 26 6.56 3.78 -6.18
N THR A 27 6.12 2.58 -5.82
CA THR A 27 6.16 1.38 -6.68
C THR A 27 4.88 1.17 -7.47
N GLU A 28 3.78 1.78 -7.04
CA GLU A 28 2.50 1.76 -7.76
C GLU A 28 1.76 3.08 -7.53
N ASP A 29 1.17 3.63 -8.60
CA ASP A 29 0.26 4.77 -8.55
C ASP A 29 -0.71 4.61 -9.72
N ARG A 30 -1.91 4.08 -9.45
CA ARG A 30 -2.91 3.85 -10.49
C ARG A 30 -4.32 4.19 -10.04
N ALA A 31 -5.08 4.75 -10.96
CA ALA A 31 -6.52 4.82 -10.87
C ALA A 31 -7.15 3.53 -11.42
N PHE A 32 -8.30 3.13 -10.85
CA PHE A 32 -9.16 2.09 -11.40
C PHE A 32 -9.98 2.65 -12.56
N THR A 33 -10.50 1.75 -13.41
CA THR A 33 -11.12 2.09 -14.70
C THR A 33 -12.31 3.03 -14.62
N GLU A 34 -13.02 3.05 -13.48
CA GLU A 34 -14.16 3.94 -13.22
C GLU A 34 -13.74 5.33 -12.70
N GLY A 35 -12.43 5.58 -12.50
CA GLY A 35 -11.86 6.90 -12.21
C GLY A 35 -12.09 7.42 -10.78
N ASP A 36 -12.82 6.68 -9.96
CA ASP A 36 -13.24 7.06 -8.61
C ASP A 36 -12.62 6.18 -7.50
N GLY A 37 -11.64 5.36 -7.89
CA GLY A 37 -10.85 4.56 -6.98
C GLY A 37 -9.46 4.31 -7.53
N GLY A 38 -8.59 3.75 -6.70
CA GLY A 38 -7.21 3.50 -7.09
C GLY A 38 -6.41 2.85 -6.00
N VAL A 39 -5.12 2.73 -6.28
CA VAL A 39 -4.11 2.25 -5.34
C VAL A 39 -2.83 3.05 -5.49
N VAL A 40 -2.19 3.32 -4.37
CA VAL A 40 -0.81 3.79 -4.29
C VAL A 40 -0.01 2.85 -3.41
N SER A 41 1.19 2.50 -3.84
CA SER A 41 2.12 1.63 -3.11
C SER A 41 3.49 2.28 -2.99
N MET A 42 4.15 2.03 -1.86
CA MET A 42 5.56 2.37 -1.62
C MET A 42 6.30 1.13 -1.11
N ARG A 43 7.62 1.09 -1.31
CA ARG A 43 8.49 0.08 -0.70
C ARG A 43 9.49 0.76 0.23
N GLU A 44 9.52 0.32 1.48
CA GLU A 44 10.51 0.73 2.47
C GLU A 44 11.79 -0.07 2.25
N ALA A 45 12.87 0.60 1.85
CA ALA A 45 14.13 -0.06 1.51
C ALA A 45 14.79 -0.73 2.73
N ALA A 46 14.68 -0.14 3.92
CA ALA A 46 15.35 -0.66 5.11
C ALA A 46 14.75 -1.99 5.61
N THR A 47 13.45 -2.20 5.41
CA THR A 47 12.72 -3.35 5.95
C THR A 47 12.17 -4.28 4.87
N SER A 48 12.28 -3.89 3.60
CA SER A 48 11.62 -4.57 2.47
C SER A 48 10.10 -4.69 2.62
N VAL A 49 9.50 -3.86 3.47
CA VAL A 49 8.04 -3.79 3.63
C VAL A 49 7.47 -3.00 2.46
N THR A 50 6.43 -3.54 1.85
CA THR A 50 5.59 -2.82 0.89
C THR A 50 4.33 -2.36 1.59
N ILE A 51 4.03 -1.06 1.51
CA ILE A 51 2.80 -0.48 2.04
C ILE A 51 1.94 -0.05 0.85
N SER A 52 0.71 -0.54 0.79
CA SER A 52 -0.26 -0.17 -0.23
C SER A 52 -1.52 0.40 0.41
N LEU A 53 -2.01 1.51 -0.15
CA LEU A 53 -3.31 2.08 0.16
C LEU A 53 -4.21 1.98 -1.05
N ALA A 54 -5.37 1.37 -0.88
CA ALA A 54 -6.35 1.21 -1.94
C ALA A 54 -7.74 1.67 -1.51
N THR A 55 -8.54 2.17 -2.44
CA THR A 55 -9.97 2.43 -2.18
C THR A 55 -10.73 1.12 -1.98
N ASN A 56 -11.67 1.10 -1.03
CA ASN A 56 -12.58 -0.05 -0.88
C ASN A 56 -13.71 -0.04 -1.92
N ALA A 57 -14.45 -1.15 -2.01
CA ALA A 57 -15.54 -1.31 -2.99
C ALA A 57 -16.67 -0.28 -2.85
N SER A 58 -16.99 0.15 -1.62
CA SER A 58 -18.02 1.17 -1.35
C SER A 58 -17.51 2.61 -1.49
N ARG A 59 -16.22 2.81 -1.77
CA ARG A 59 -15.58 4.12 -1.97
C ARG A 59 -15.81 5.10 -0.83
N ASP A 60 -15.96 4.59 0.38
CA ASP A 60 -16.15 5.39 1.60
C ASP A 60 -14.98 5.24 2.58
N ARG A 61 -14.00 4.39 2.26
CA ARG A 61 -12.83 4.10 3.09
C ARG A 61 -11.60 3.73 2.26
N ILE A 62 -10.45 3.82 2.92
CA ILE A 62 -9.18 3.30 2.43
C ILE A 62 -8.85 1.99 3.14
N ALA A 63 -8.42 0.99 2.36
CA ALA A 63 -7.79 -0.23 2.82
C ALA A 63 -6.27 -0.04 2.89
N LEU A 64 -5.66 -0.51 3.97
CA LEU A 64 -4.21 -0.56 4.16
C LEU A 64 -3.75 -2.01 4.06
N ILE A 65 -2.76 -2.25 3.20
CA ILE A 65 -2.12 -3.54 3.01
C ILE A 65 -0.65 -3.36 3.35
N ILE A 66 -0.14 -4.24 4.21
CA ILE A 66 1.27 -4.31 4.58
C ILE A 66 1.76 -5.69 4.18
N ALA A 67 2.71 -5.72 3.25
CA ALA A 67 3.32 -6.95 2.76
C ALA A 67 4.81 -6.95 3.07
N THR A 68 5.34 -8.12 3.41
CA THR A 68 6.78 -8.37 3.55
C THR A 68 7.22 -9.33 2.47
N ASP A 69 8.53 -9.42 2.25
CA ASP A 69 9.08 -10.52 1.48
C ASP A 69 8.71 -11.86 2.15
N CYS A 70 8.61 -12.91 1.34
CA CYS A 70 8.34 -14.26 1.84
C CYS A 70 9.52 -14.73 2.70
N TYR A 71 9.22 -15.34 3.84
CA TYR A 71 10.26 -16.00 4.63
C TYR A 71 10.72 -17.27 3.91
N GLN A 72 12.04 -17.38 3.70
CA GLN A 72 12.67 -18.60 3.22
C GLN A 72 13.41 -19.25 4.40
N PRO A 73 12.98 -20.43 4.87
CA PRO A 73 13.66 -21.14 5.94
C PRO A 73 15.08 -21.54 5.53
N ALA A 74 16.00 -21.56 6.49
CA ALA A 74 17.33 -22.13 6.29
C ALA A 74 17.23 -23.67 6.17
N ASP A 75 18.27 -24.29 5.60
CA ASP A 75 18.34 -25.75 5.50
C ASP A 75 18.23 -26.41 6.88
N GLY A 76 17.24 -27.29 7.05
CA GLY A 76 16.98 -28.01 8.29
C GLY A 76 16.19 -27.22 9.35
N GLU A 77 15.80 -25.98 9.07
CA GLU A 77 14.88 -25.22 9.91
C GLU A 77 13.44 -25.76 9.76
N ASP A 78 12.74 -25.97 10.88
CA ASP A 78 11.29 -26.17 10.90
C ASP A 78 10.62 -24.89 11.43
N PRO A 79 10.15 -23.97 10.57
CA PRO A 79 9.55 -22.70 10.99
C PRO A 79 8.26 -22.87 11.77
N ALA A 80 7.60 -24.03 11.66
CA ALA A 80 6.40 -24.35 12.40
C ALA A 80 6.70 -24.93 13.79
N ASN A 81 7.93 -25.41 14.01
CA ASN A 81 8.44 -25.90 15.30
C ASN A 81 9.83 -25.31 15.61
N PRO A 82 9.87 -24.06 16.13
CA PRO A 82 11.12 -23.37 16.45
C PRO A 82 11.91 -23.99 17.60
#